data_AF-A0A958N8K4-F1
#
_entry.id   AF-A0A958N8K4-F1
#
_cell.length_a   1.000
_cell.length_b   1.000
_cell.length_c   1.000
_cell.angle_alpha   90.00
_cell.angle_beta   90.00
_cell.angle_gamma   90.00
#
_symmetry.space_group_name_H-M   'P 1'
#
loop_
_entity.id
_entity.type
_entity.pdbx_description
1 polymer ?
#
loop_
_entity_poly.entity_id
_entity_poly.type
_entity_poly.pdbx_seq_one_letter_code
_entity_poly.pdbx_strand_id
1 'polypeptide(L)' 'MNYRDQGQCQFELENNQICGQSRWVEYHHITPLAHGGQDQLENLITLCSEHHKQVHLIK' A
#
# COMPACT_ATOMS: atom_id res chain seq x y z
N MET A 1 16.14 0.42 -2.98
CA MET A 1 15.20 -0.61 -3.47
C MET A 1 14.23 -0.95 -2.35
N ASN A 2 12.95 -1.16 -2.64
CA ASN A 2 12.00 -1.68 -1.65
C ASN A 2 12.20 -3.20 -1.51
N TYR A 3 13.01 -3.61 -0.54
CA TYR A 3 13.33 -5.03 -0.33
C TYR A 3 12.21 -5.79 0.40
N ARG A 4 11.41 -5.10 1.22
CA ARG A 4 10.30 -5.71 1.98
C ARG A 4 9.20 -6.19 1.05
N ASP A 5 8.76 -5.31 0.15
CA ASP A 5 7.63 -5.58 -0.74
C ASP A 5 8.08 -5.96 -2.15
N GLN A 6 9.40 -6.07 -2.39
CA GLN A 6 10.00 -6.36 -3.71
C GLN A 6 9.54 -5.39 -4.82
N GLY A 7 9.12 -4.18 -4.44
CA GLY A 7 8.52 -3.21 -5.38
C GLY A 7 7.16 -3.64 -5.93
N GLN A 8 6.43 -4.48 -5.20
CA GLN A 8 5.13 -5.03 -5.58
C GLN A 8 4.02 -4.48 -4.68
N CYS A 9 2.82 -4.41 -5.24
CA CYS A 9 1.59 -4.08 -4.52
C CYS A 9 1.27 -5.18 -3.50
N GLN A 10 1.09 -4.78 -2.24
CA GLN A 10 0.81 -5.65 -1.10
C GLN A 10 -0.68 -5.72 -0.73
N PHE A 11 -1.56 -5.21 -1.60
CA PHE A 11 -3.01 -5.27 -1.35
C PHE A 11 -3.49 -6.74 -1.32
N GLU A 12 -4.21 -7.10 -0.26
CA GLU A 12 -4.86 -8.41 -0.09
C GLU A 12 -6.18 -8.45 -0.88
N LEU A 13 -6.28 -9.40 -1.79
CA LEU A 13 -7.47 -9.69 -2.58
C LEU A 13 -8.44 -10.59 -1.79
N GLU A 14 -9.70 -10.63 -2.21
CA GLU A 14 -10.76 -11.42 -1.56
C GLU A 14 -10.47 -12.93 -1.46
N ASN A 15 -9.57 -13.43 -2.31
CA ASN A 15 -9.15 -14.82 -2.34
C ASN A 15 -7.86 -15.10 -1.53
N ASN A 16 -7.49 -14.20 -0.61
CA ASN A 16 -6.27 -14.25 0.20
C ASN A 16 -4.97 -14.25 -0.62
N GLN A 17 -5.00 -13.76 -1.87
CA GLN A 17 -3.79 -13.52 -2.66
C GLN A 17 -3.35 -12.06 -2.55
N ILE A 18 -2.07 -11.82 -2.82
CA ILE A 18 -1.51 -10.48 -2.93
C ILE A 18 -1.56 -10.04 -4.40
N CYS A 19 -1.97 -8.80 -4.66
CA CYS A 19 -2.03 -8.23 -6.00
C CYS A 19 -0.71 -8.40 -6.78
N GLY A 20 0.44 -8.11 -6.16
CA GLY A 20 1.76 -8.38 -6.74
C GLY A 20 2.16 -7.48 -7.92
N GLN A 21 1.32 -6.53 -8.34
CA GLN A 21 1.64 -5.59 -9.42
C GLN A 21 2.90 -4.79 -9.09
N SER A 22 3.87 -4.74 -10.00
CA SER A 22 5.15 -4.06 -9.81
C SER A 22 5.28 -2.74 -10.56
N ARG A 23 4.28 -2.39 -11.39
CA ARG A 23 4.25 -1.13 -12.14
C ARG A 23 3.34 -0.12 -11.45
N TRP A 24 3.77 1.14 -11.48
CA TRP A 24 3.00 2.27 -10.95
C TRP A 24 2.63 2.04 -9.48
N VAL A 25 3.63 1.65 -8.69
CA VAL A 25 3.48 1.42 -7.25
C VAL A 25 3.89 2.66 -6.46
N GLU A 26 3.17 2.90 -5.38
CA GLU A 26 3.26 4.08 -4.52
C GLU A 26 3.25 3.63 -3.05
N TYR A 27 3.88 4.42 -2.18
CA TYR A 27 3.79 4.20 -0.74
C TYR A 27 2.54 4.90 -0.19
N HIS A 28 1.78 4.16 0.60
CA HIS A 28 0.57 4.64 1.26
C HIS A 28 0.74 4.55 2.77
N HIS A 29 0.43 5.65 3.47
CA HIS A 29 0.35 5.65 4.94
C HIS A 29 -0.94 4.96 5.41
N ILE A 30 -0.81 3.81 6.06
CA ILE A 30 -1.94 3.02 6.58
C ILE A 30 -2.79 3.87 7.54
N THR A 31 -2.14 4.56 8.48
CA THR A 31 -2.73 5.66 9.23
C THR A 31 -2.28 6.98 8.60
N PRO A 32 -3.21 7.83 8.11
CA PRO A 32 -2.83 9.10 7.51
C PRO A 32 -2.07 9.99 8.50
N LEU A 33 -1.07 10.74 8.00
CA LEU A 33 -0.31 11.69 8.81
C LEU A 33 -1.21 12.71 9.53
N ALA A 34 -2.27 13.17 8.85
CA ALA A 34 -3.27 14.09 9.42
C ALA A 34 -4.03 13.51 10.63
N HIS A 35 -4.07 12.18 10.77
CA HIS A 35 -4.68 11.48 11.89
C HIS A 35 -3.64 10.97 12.91
N GLY A 36 -2.43 11.55 12.91
CA GLY A 36 -1.35 11.15 13.82
C GLY A 36 -0.57 9.93 13.38
N GLY A 37 -0.73 9.47 12.14
CA GLY A 37 0.13 8.45 11.55
C GLY A 37 1.59 8.91 11.48
N GLN A 38 2.52 7.98 11.61
CA GLN A 38 3.95 8.27 11.56
C GLN A 38 4.53 7.94 10.18
N ASP A 39 5.62 8.62 9.81
CA ASP A 39 6.41 8.29 8.62
C ASP A 39 7.43 7.19 8.98
N GLN A 40 6.94 6.01 9.30
CA GLN A 40 7.73 4.83 9.66
C GLN A 40 7.37 3.66 8.74
N LEU A 41 8.32 2.75 8.52
CA LEU A 41 8.16 1.64 7.60
C LEU A 41 6.92 0.79 7.95
N GLU A 42 6.65 0.59 9.24
CA GLU A 42 5.48 -0.15 9.72
C GLU A 42 4.14 0.51 9.36
N ASN A 43 4.11 1.82 9.16
CA ASN A 43 2.92 2.56 8.76
C ASN A 43 2.82 2.75 7.24
N LEU A 44 3.76 2.20 6.48
CA LEU A 44 3.76 2.28 5.01
C LEU A 44 3.41 0.94 4.39
N ILE A 45 2.56 0.96 3.38
CA ILE A 45 2.26 -0.17 2.51
C ILE A 45 2.51 0.24 1.05
N THR A 46 3.05 -0.69 0.24
CA THR A 46 3.22 -0.46 -1.20
C THR A 46 1.96 -0.88 -1.93
N LEU A 47 1.35 0.02 -2.70
CA LEU A 47 0.13 -0.22 -3.47
C LEU A 47 0.31 0.21 -4.92
N CYS A 48 -0.28 -0.50 -5.88
CA CYS A 48 -0.40 0.04 -7.23
C CYS A 48 -1.42 1.19 -7.25
N SER A 49 -1.34 2.08 -8.23
CA SER A 49 -2.23 3.26 -8.30
C SER A 49 -3.73 2.93 -8.30
N GLU A 50 -4.13 1.74 -8.75
CA GLU A 50 -5.53 1.29 -8.68
C GLU A 50 -5.95 0.98 -7.23
N HIS A 51 -5.23 0.09 -6.55
CA HIS A 51 -5.50 -0.23 -5.14
C HIS A 51 -5.26 0.97 -4.21
N HIS A 52 -4.31 1.86 -4.55
CA HIS A 52 -4.09 3.08 -3.79
C HIS A 52 -5.33 4.01 -3.84
N LYS A 53 -5.98 4.15 -4.99
CA LYS A 53 -7.27 4.86 -5.06
C LYS A 53 -8.36 4.13 -4.30
N GLN A 54 -8.42 2.81 -4.45
CA GLN A 54 -9.42 1.98 -3.79
C GLN A 54 -9.38 2.13 -2.25
N VAL A 55 -8.20 2.13 -1.62
CA VAL A 55 -8.10 2.30 -0.16
C VAL A 55 -8.59 3.66 0.34
N HIS A 56 -8.54 4.71 -0.50
CA HIS A 56 -9.11 6.01 -0.17
C HIS A 56 -10.64 6.06 -0.36
N LEU A 57 -11.21 5.16 -1.16
CA LEU A 57 -12.65 5.10 -1.42
C LEU A 57 -13.40 4.22 -0.43
N ILE A 58 -12.72 3.24 0.18
CA ILE A 58 -13.31 2.27 1.12
C ILE A 58 -13.17 2.73 2.59
N LYS A 59 -12.52 3.87 2.84
CA LYS A 59 -12.33 4.45 4.19
C LYS A 59 -13.35 5.54 4.53
#